data_AF-A0A6L4ADR6-F1
#
_entry.id   AF-A0A6L4ADR6-F1
#
_cell.length_a   1.000
_cell.length_b   1.000
_cell.length_c   1.000
_cell.angle_alpha   90.00
_cell.angle_beta   90.00
_cell.angle_gamma   90.00
#
_symmetry.space_group_name_H-M   'P 1'
#
loop_
_entity.id
_entity.type
_entity.pdbx_description
1 polymer ?
#
loop_
_entity_poly.entity_id
_entity_poly.type
_entity_poly.pdbx_seq_one_letter_code
_entity_poly.pdbx_strand_id
1 'polypeptide(L)'
;MSHRPHLVFEPEIQDALSQYIVELYVDETDAQRQISEKTAAQGLPQIDLRAEEGWMLMFLTRLIQAKQVVEIGTLAGYSATWIARGLPDDGKLLTLEL
;
A
#
# COMPACT_ATOMS: atom_id res chain seq x y z
N MET A 1 -22.70 -7.96 -26.62
CA MET A 1 -21.85 -7.70 -25.45
C MET A 1 -21.04 -6.45 -25.75
N SER A 2 -21.38 -5.31 -25.15
CA SER A 2 -20.71 -4.02 -25.41
C SER A 2 -19.37 -3.97 -24.65
N HIS A 3 -18.26 -3.83 -25.37
CA HIS A 3 -16.92 -3.69 -24.81
C HIS A 3 -16.82 -2.29 -24.17
N ARG A 4 -16.85 -2.22 -22.83
CA ARG A 4 -16.57 -0.96 -22.12
C ARG A 4 -15.10 -0.60 -22.40
N PRO A 5 -14.79 0.61 -22.87
CA PRO A 5 -13.40 1.02 -22.98
C PRO A 5 -12.79 1.07 -21.57
N HIS A 6 -11.73 0.28 -21.37
CA HIS A 6 -10.92 0.38 -20.17
C HIS A 6 -10.03 1.62 -20.32
N LEU A 7 -10.06 2.54 -19.36
CA LEU A 7 -9.12 3.65 -19.32
C LEU A 7 -7.74 3.07 -19.01
N VAL A 8 -6.90 2.95 -20.04
CA VAL A 8 -5.48 2.61 -19.92
C VAL A 8 -4.71 3.87 -20.30
N PHE A 9 -3.94 4.40 -19.35
CA PHE A 9 -3.08 5.55 -19.58
C PHE A 9 -1.71 5.09 -20.04
N GLU A 10 -1.03 5.91 -20.84
CA GLU A 10 0.39 5.72 -21.15
C GLU A 10 1.24 5.75 -19.87
N PRO A 11 2.37 5.01 -19.79
CA PRO A 11 3.17 4.88 -18.55
C PRO A 11 3.55 6.23 -17.93
N GLU A 12 3.97 7.18 -18.76
CA GLU A 12 4.32 8.55 -18.34
C GLU A 12 3.15 9.31 -17.69
N ILE A 13 1.92 9.07 -18.16
CA ILE A 13 0.71 9.63 -17.56
C ILE A 13 0.38 8.91 -16.24
N GLN A 14 0.59 7.59 -16.17
CA GLN A 14 0.39 6.82 -14.93
C GLN A 14 1.33 7.29 -13.82
N ASP A 15 2.59 7.54 -14.15
CA ASP A 15 3.60 8.01 -13.19
C ASP A 15 3.30 9.44 -12.73
N ALA A 16 2.95 10.33 -13.67
CA ALA A 16 2.54 11.70 -13.32
C ALA A 16 1.28 11.74 -12.43
N LEU A 17 0.30 10.87 -12.69
CA LEU A 17 -0.90 10.74 -11.88
C LEU A 17 -0.58 10.19 -10.48
N SER A 18 0.24 9.14 -10.41
CA SER A 18 0.72 8.55 -9.16
C SER A 18 1.40 9.61 -8.29
N GLN A 19 2.35 10.35 -8.87
CA GLN A 19 3.05 11.42 -8.16
C GLN A 19 2.10 12.53 -7.68
N TYR A 20 1.16 12.96 -8.50
CA TYR A 20 0.15 13.96 -8.11
C TYR A 20 -0.71 13.48 -6.92
N ILE A 21 -1.13 12.21 -6.92
CA ILE A 21 -1.91 11.63 -5.80
C ILE A 21 -1.05 11.56 -4.54
N VAL A 22 0.19 11.10 -4.66
CA VAL A 22 1.13 10.99 -3.54
C VAL A 22 1.34 12.35 -2.88
N GLU A 23 1.64 13.38 -3.67
CA GLU A 23 1.87 14.74 -3.17
C GLU A 23 0.66 15.35 -2.45
N LEU A 24 -0.57 14.97 -2.84
CA LEU A 24 -1.79 15.51 -2.25
C LEU A 24 -2.28 14.78 -0.99
N TYR A 25 -2.09 13.46 -0.93
CA TYR A 25 -2.80 12.62 0.05
C TYR A 25 -1.89 11.75 0.91
N VAL A 26 -0.72 11.39 0.42
CA VAL A 26 0.08 10.32 1.03
C VAL A 26 1.07 10.92 2.01
N ASP A 27 0.85 10.63 3.29
CA ASP A 27 1.79 10.94 4.39
C ASP A 27 2.53 9.67 4.83
N GLU A 28 3.61 9.36 4.11
CA GLU A 28 4.51 8.27 4.46
C GLU A 28 5.33 8.58 5.71
N THR A 29 5.42 7.60 6.59
CA THR A 29 6.32 7.65 7.75
C THR A 29 7.76 7.36 7.35
N ASP A 30 8.71 7.76 8.20
CA ASP A 30 10.11 7.37 8.02
C ASP A 30 10.30 5.85 8.04
N ALA A 31 9.48 5.12 8.82
CA ALA A 31 9.51 3.67 8.86
C ALA A 31 9.11 3.05 7.52
N GLN A 32 8.06 3.56 6.86
CA GLN A 32 7.61 3.11 5.54
C GLN A 32 8.67 3.36 4.47
N ARG A 33 9.25 4.58 4.43
CA ARG A 33 10.35 4.91 3.53
C ARG A 33 11.55 3.96 3.72
N GLN A 34 11.95 3.74 4.98
CA GLN A 34 13.06 2.84 5.30
C GLN A 34 12.80 1.40 4.89
N ILE A 35 11.56 0.91 4.96
CA ILE A 35 11.19 -0.42 4.48
C ILE A 35 11.44 -0.48 2.98
N SER A 36 10.88 0.44 2.19
CA SER A 36 11.04 0.46 0.73
C SER A 36 12.51 0.53 0.31
N GLU A 37 13.30 1.40 0.95
CA GLU A 37 14.74 1.53 0.69
C GLU A 37 15.50 0.22 0.98
N LYS A 38 15.19 -0.42 2.12
CA LYS A 38 15.85 -1.69 2.51
C LYS A 38 15.41 -2.85 1.64
N THR A 39 14.15 -2.93 1.24
CA THR A 39 13.64 -3.94 0.30
C THR A 39 14.47 -3.91 -0.99
N ALA A 40 14.64 -2.71 -1.55
CA ALA A 40 15.42 -2.51 -2.77
C ALA A 40 16.90 -2.87 -2.55
N ALA A 41 17.51 -2.42 -1.46
CA ALA A 41 18.91 -2.69 -1.15
C ALA A 41 19.21 -4.18 -0.91
N GLN A 42 18.23 -4.96 -0.43
CA GLN A 42 18.36 -6.40 -0.19
C GLN A 42 18.05 -7.25 -1.44
N GLY A 43 17.66 -6.62 -2.55
CA GLY A 43 17.34 -7.34 -3.79
C GLY A 43 16.09 -8.21 -3.68
N LEU A 44 15.16 -7.86 -2.78
CA LEU A 44 13.86 -8.52 -2.70
C LEU A 44 13.03 -8.23 -3.97
N PRO A 45 12.08 -9.11 -4.34
CA PRO A 45 11.21 -8.88 -5.49
C PRO A 45 10.48 -7.54 -5.41
N GLN A 46 10.46 -6.77 -6.50
CA GLN A 46 9.70 -5.51 -6.59
C GLN A 46 8.20 -5.78 -6.83
N ILE A 47 7.57 -6.43 -5.86
CA ILE A 47 6.13 -6.75 -5.85
C ILE A 47 5.38 -5.98 -4.75
N ASP A 48 6.06 -5.04 -4.09
CA ASP A 48 5.47 -4.13 -3.12
C ASP A 48 4.45 -3.20 -3.79
N LEU A 49 3.53 -2.70 -2.97
CA LEU A 49 2.58 -1.66 -3.34
C LEU A 49 3.28 -0.32 -3.57
N ARG A 50 2.68 0.51 -4.44
CA ARG A 50 2.95 1.95 -4.47
C ARG A 50 2.40 2.62 -3.20
N ALA A 51 2.90 3.81 -2.89
CA ALA A 51 2.55 4.50 -1.66
C ALA A 51 1.06 4.88 -1.57
N GLU A 52 0.48 5.32 -2.69
CA GLU A 52 -0.95 5.63 -2.81
C GLU A 52 -1.85 4.40 -2.63
N GLU A 53 -1.37 3.21 -3.02
CA GLU A 53 -2.09 1.96 -2.82
C GLU A 53 -2.06 1.54 -1.34
N GLY A 54 -0.91 1.70 -0.69
CA GLY A 54 -0.78 1.53 0.76
C GLY A 54 -1.68 2.49 1.55
N TRP A 55 -1.69 3.77 1.16
CA TRP A 55 -2.58 4.77 1.75
C TRP A 55 -4.06 4.39 1.58
N MET A 56 -4.45 3.89 0.41
CA MET A 56 -5.80 3.40 0.16
C MET A 56 -6.15 2.22 1.08
N LEU A 57 -5.23 1.28 1.31
CA LEU A 57 -5.44 0.20 2.27
C LEU A 57 -5.68 0.73 3.69
N MET A 58 -4.85 1.65 4.17
CA MET A 58 -5.04 2.30 5.47
C MET A 58 -6.41 2.97 5.56
N PHE A 59 -6.79 3.72 4.52
CA PHE A 59 -8.10 4.38 4.43
C PHE A 59 -9.24 3.37 4.51
N LEU A 60 -9.19 2.27 3.75
CA LEU A 60 -10.21 1.22 3.76
C LEU A 60 -10.28 0.52 5.12
N THR A 61 -9.14 0.16 5.72
CA THR A 61 -9.06 -0.44 7.06
C THR A 61 -9.76 0.43 8.09
N ARG A 62 -9.51 1.74 8.05
CA ARG A 62 -10.14 2.71 8.96
C ARG A 62 -11.61 2.93 8.66
N LEU A 63 -11.98 3.03 7.37
CA LEU A 63 -13.36 3.27 6.93
C LEU A 63 -14.30 2.15 7.38
N ILE A 64 -13.86 0.90 7.29
CA ILE A 64 -14.66 -0.27 7.72
C ILE A 64 -14.55 -0.55 9.22
N GLN A 65 -13.77 0.25 9.95
CA GLN A 65 -13.51 0.08 11.39
C GLN A 65 -12.98 -1.33 11.73
N ALA A 66 -12.04 -1.82 10.93
CA ALA A 66 -11.48 -3.15 11.13
C ALA A 66 -10.80 -3.27 12.50
N LYS A 67 -11.05 -4.37 13.22
CA LYS A 67 -10.33 -4.71 14.47
C LYS A 67 -9.39 -5.90 14.31
N GLN A 68 -9.63 -6.75 13.32
CA GLN A 68 -8.82 -7.94 13.04
C GLN A 68 -8.63 -8.02 11.53
N VAL A 69 -7.38 -7.99 11.08
CA VAL A 69 -7.02 -8.11 9.67
C VAL A 69 -6.07 -9.29 9.52
N VAL A 70 -6.28 -10.08 8.47
CA VAL A 70 -5.35 -11.12 8.02
C VAL A 70 -4.76 -10.65 6.70
N GLU A 71 -3.43 -10.57 6.64
CA GLU A 71 -2.65 -10.32 5.43
C GLU A 71 -1.96 -11.63 5.00
N ILE A 72 -2.01 -11.93 3.71
CA ILE A 72 -1.38 -13.11 3.11
C ILE A 72 -0.38 -12.58 2.07
N GLY A 73 0.91 -12.81 2.32
CA GLY A 73 2.02 -12.14 1.63
C GLY A 73 2.43 -10.88 2.38
N THR A 74 3.49 -10.95 3.17
CA THR A 74 4.04 -9.83 3.95
C THR A 74 5.18 -9.15 3.21
N LEU A 75 5.98 -9.90 2.45
CA LEU A 75 7.28 -9.48 1.93
C LEU A 75 8.10 -8.75 3.01
N ALA A 76 8.44 -7.47 2.80
CA ALA A 76 9.19 -6.63 3.71
C ALA A 76 8.32 -5.88 4.73
N GLY A 77 6.99 -6.05 4.66
CA GLY A 77 6.02 -5.48 5.58
C GLY A 77 5.52 -4.08 5.21
N TYR A 78 5.76 -3.59 3.98
CA TYR A 78 5.32 -2.25 3.58
C TYR A 78 3.81 -2.08 3.70
N SER A 79 3.02 -2.98 3.10
CA SER A 79 1.55 -3.03 3.22
C SER A 79 1.09 -3.22 4.67
N ALA A 80 1.77 -4.09 5.41
CA ALA A 80 1.46 -4.39 6.81
C ALA A 80 1.48 -3.12 7.68
N THR A 81 2.45 -2.22 7.46
CA THR A 81 2.51 -0.95 8.21
C THR A 81 1.33 -0.03 7.89
N TRP A 82 0.87 0.03 6.63
CA TRP A 82 -0.30 0.81 6.24
C TRP A 82 -1.58 0.27 6.87
N ILE A 83 -1.78 -1.05 6.82
CA ILE A 83 -2.93 -1.70 7.46
C ILE A 83 -2.89 -1.42 8.96
N ALA A 84 -1.74 -1.61 9.62
CA ALA A 84 -1.60 -1.38 11.05
C ALA A 84 -1.93 0.07 11.46
N ARG A 85 -1.53 1.07 10.66
CA ARG A 85 -1.88 2.49 10.88
C ARG A 85 -3.38 2.78 10.76
N GLY A 86 -4.12 1.94 10.02
CA GLY A 86 -5.57 2.07 9.85
C GLY A 86 -6.39 1.44 10.98
N LEU A 87 -5.77 0.61 11.82
CA LEU A 87 -6.42 -0.09 12.93
C LEU A 87 -6.61 0.83 14.15
N PRO A 88 -7.60 0.56 15.02
CA PRO A 88 -7.65 1.16 16.35
C PRO A 88 -6.53 0.61 17.24
N ASP A 89 -6.28 1.27 18.38
CA ASP A 89 -5.23 0.87 19.34
C ASP A 89 -5.36 -0.58 19.85
N ASP A 90 -6.58 -1.11 19.91
CA ASP A 90 -6.88 -2.50 20.30
C ASP A 90 -6.96 -3.48 19.11
N GLY A 91 -6.64 -2.99 17.91
CA GLY A 91 -6.67 -3.76 16.68
C GLY A 91 -5.51 -4.74 16.54
N LYS A 92 -5.71 -5.77 15.73
CA LYS A 92 -4.72 -6.82 15.47
C LYS A 92 -4.56 -7.05 13.97
N LEU A 93 -3.31 -7.10 13.54
CA LEU A 93 -2.90 -7.59 12.23
C LEU A 93 -2.18 -8.92 12.41
N LEU A 94 -2.70 -9.96 11.76
CA LEU A 94 -1.99 -11.22 11.55
C LEU A 94 -1.49 -11.24 10.12
N THR A 95 -0.19 -11.44 9.92
CA THR A 95 0.39 -11.57 8.58
C THR A 95 1.04 -12.94 8.42
N LEU A 96 1.06 -13.45 7.18
CA LEU A 96 1.54 -14.78 6.81
C LEU A 96 2.46 -14.66 5.60
N GLU A 97 3.70 -15.13 5.73
CA GLU A 97 4.72 -15.18 4.68
C GLU A 97 5.43 -16.56 4.70
N LEU A 98 5.91 -17.03 3.54
CA LEU A 98 6.54 -18.34 3.38
C LEU A 98 8.04 -18.36 3.70
#